data_AF-A0A6A4GZJ3-F1
#
_entry.id   AF-A0A6A4GZJ3-F1
#
_cell.length_a   1.000
_cell.length_b   1.000
_cell.length_c   1.000
_cell.angle_alpha   90.00
_cell.angle_beta   90.00
_cell.angle_gamma   90.00
#
_symmetry.space_group_name_H-M   'P 1'
#
loop_
_entity.id
_entity.type
_entity.pdbx_description
1 polymer ?
#
loop_
_entity_poly.entity_id
_entity_poly.type
_entity_poly.pdbx_seq_one_letter_code
_entity_poly.pdbx_strand_id
1 'polypeptide(L)'
;MILRNLDPTAGICNGTQVPGSDHAGETAFVPCITLTPSNLDLPFILERQQFPVHLAFAMSINKSQGQSVKQGGLNLQSPVYTHGQLYVALSHGTTKQGVKVIFPEGKY
;
A
#
# COMPACT_ATOMS: atom_id res chain seq x y z
N MET A 1 -6.06 -3.92 0.75
CA MET A 1 -4.64 -4.28 0.99
C MET A 1 -4.47 -4.73 2.43
N ILE A 2 -3.75 -5.82 2.63
CA ILE A 2 -3.39 -6.35 3.95
C ILE A 2 -2.19 -5.58 4.51
N LEU A 3 -2.22 -5.25 5.80
CA LEU A 3 -1.19 -4.43 6.48
C LEU A 3 -0.23 -5.25 7.36
N ARG A 4 -0.41 -6.57 7.42
CA ARG A 4 0.36 -7.48 8.28
C ARG A 4 0.59 -8.82 7.58
N ASN A 5 1.62 -9.53 7.99
CA ASN A 5 1.81 -10.91 7.56
C ASN A 5 0.82 -11.78 8.34
N LEU A 6 -0.19 -12.30 7.64
CA LEU A 6 -1.21 -13.19 8.21
C LEU A 6 -0.84 -14.64 7.95
N ASP A 7 -0.57 -14.97 6.69
CA ASP A 7 -0.10 -16.28 6.26
C ASP A 7 0.87 -16.12 5.09
N PRO A 8 2.18 -16.02 5.36
CA PRO A 8 3.20 -15.91 4.32
C PRO A 8 3.23 -17.12 3.38
N THR A 9 2.89 -18.32 3.88
CA THR A 9 2.90 -19.56 3.09
C THR A 9 1.77 -19.55 2.07
N ALA A 10 0.61 -19.02 2.45
CA ALA A 10 -0.53 -18.83 1.56
C ALA A 10 -0.47 -17.51 0.75
N GLY A 11 0.60 -16.72 0.83
CA GLY A 11 0.73 -15.46 0.09
C GLY A 11 -0.08 -14.29 0.65
N ILE A 12 -0.67 -14.43 1.85
CA ILE A 12 -1.43 -13.38 2.54
C ILE A 12 -0.48 -12.59 3.45
N CYS A 13 0.28 -11.70 2.83
CA CYS A 13 1.30 -10.90 3.49
C CYS A 13 1.02 -9.39 3.43
N ASN A 14 1.87 -8.60 4.08
CA ASN A 14 1.79 -7.15 4.00
C ASN A 14 1.94 -6.67 2.55
N GLY A 15 0.97 -5.88 2.08
CA GLY A 15 0.91 -5.41 0.68
C GLY A 15 -0.03 -6.22 -0.21
N THR A 16 -0.52 -7.40 0.22
CA THR A 16 -1.46 -8.20 -0.59
C THR A 16 -2.75 -7.40 -0.87
N GLN A 17 -3.06 -7.16 -2.14
CA GLN A 17 -4.25 -6.41 -2.57
C GLN A 17 -5.46 -7.35 -2.69
N VAL A 18 -6.57 -6.98 -2.05
CA VAL A 18 -7.82 -7.74 -2.06
C VAL A 18 -8.95 -6.76 -2.37
N PRO A 19 -9.82 -7.03 -3.37
CA PRO A 19 -9.71 -8.06 -4.40
C PRO A 19 -8.68 -7.65 -5.49
N GLY A 20 -7.88 -8.57 -6.03
CA GLY A 20 -6.96 -8.27 -7.14
C GLY A 20 -5.61 -8.99 -7.15
N SER A 21 -5.33 -9.83 -6.16
CA SER A 21 -4.20 -10.76 -6.19
C SER A 21 -4.52 -12.04 -6.96
N ASP A 22 -3.53 -12.92 -7.09
CA ASP A 22 -3.66 -14.29 -7.64
C ASP A 22 -4.63 -15.19 -6.80
N HIS A 23 -5.27 -14.63 -5.76
CA HIS A 23 -6.22 -15.26 -4.84
C HIS A 23 -7.69 -14.89 -5.14
N ALA A 24 -7.98 -14.51 -6.39
CA ALA A 24 -9.35 -14.15 -6.77
C ALA A 24 -10.29 -15.36 -6.62
N GLY A 25 -11.34 -15.21 -5.80
CA GLY A 25 -12.29 -16.28 -5.50
C GLY A 25 -11.94 -17.11 -4.25
N GLU A 26 -10.78 -16.89 -3.64
CA GLU A 26 -10.41 -17.52 -2.37
C GLU A 26 -10.95 -16.71 -1.18
N THR A 27 -11.44 -17.42 -0.17
CA THR A 27 -11.88 -16.80 1.09
C THR A 27 -10.77 -16.89 2.11
N ALA A 28 -10.40 -15.75 2.69
CA ALA A 28 -9.44 -15.67 3.77
C ALA A 28 -10.07 -15.03 5.01
N PHE A 29 -9.77 -15.59 6.19
CA PHE A 29 -10.15 -14.98 7.45
C PHE A 29 -9.11 -13.94 7.86
N VAL A 30 -9.57 -12.70 8.09
CA VAL A 30 -8.71 -11.61 8.57
C VAL A 30 -8.98 -11.41 10.06
N PRO A 31 -8.02 -11.70 10.95
CA PRO A 31 -8.23 -11.51 12.39
C PRO A 31 -8.22 -10.02 12.75
N CYS A 32 -8.98 -9.66 13.78
CA CYS A 32 -8.82 -8.38 14.46
C CYS A 32 -7.57 -8.44 15.34
N ILE A 33 -6.67 -7.47 15.22
CA ILE A 33 -5.38 -7.44 15.92
C ILE A 33 -5.35 -6.23 16.86
N THR A 34 -4.90 -6.45 18.10
CA THR A 34 -4.59 -5.37 19.05
C THR A 34 -3.17 -4.86 18.81
N LEU A 35 -3.03 -3.55 18.67
CA LEU A 35 -1.74 -2.87 18.58
C LEU A 35 -1.53 -2.00 19.81
N THR A 36 -0.41 -2.24 20.50
CA THR A 36 0.05 -1.41 21.60
C THR A 36 1.37 -0.76 21.17
N PRO A 37 1.44 0.58 21.03
CA PRO A 37 2.67 1.27 20.70
C PRO A 37 3.65 1.16 21.86
N SER A 38 4.88 0.75 21.57
CA SER A 38 5.90 0.46 22.58
C SER A 38 6.61 1.70 23.14
N ASN A 39 6.54 2.84 22.44
CA ASN A 39 7.36 4.03 22.73
C ASN A 39 6.52 5.31 22.77
N LEU A 40 5.55 5.36 23.68
CA LEU A 40 4.81 6.58 23.94
C LEU A 40 4.87 6.88 25.44
N ASP A 41 5.43 8.04 25.81
CA ASP A 41 5.39 8.59 27.16
C ASP A 41 3.97 9.09 27.48
N LEU A 42 3.01 8.16 27.45
CA LEU A 42 1.62 8.42 27.77
C LEU A 42 1.33 8.00 29.22
N PRO A 43 0.47 8.73 29.93
CA PRO A 43 0.05 8.36 31.28
C PRO A 43 -0.88 7.12 31.30
N PHE A 44 -1.09 6.47 30.17
CA PHE A 44 -1.95 5.29 29.99
C PHE A 44 -1.42 4.40 28.87
N ILE A 45 -1.86 3.13 28.87
CA ILE A 45 -1.57 2.18 27.79
C ILE A 45 -2.56 2.42 26.65
N LEU A 46 -2.07 2.80 25.48
CA LEU A 46 -2.90 2.94 24.28
C LEU A 46 -3.00 1.59 23.57
N GLU A 47 -4.19 0.99 23.54
CA GLU A 47 -4.44 -0.20 22.73
C GLU A 47 -5.37 0.14 21.56
N ARG A 48 -5.01 -0.33 20.36
CA ARG A 48 -5.82 -0.17 19.16
C ARG A 48 -6.18 -1.52 18.59
N GLN A 49 -7.45 -1.92 18.71
CA GLN A 49 -8.00 -3.07 18.00
C GLN A 49 -8.44 -2.67 16.60
N GLN A 50 -7.91 -3.36 15.59
CA GLN A 50 -8.30 -3.13 14.20
C GLN A 50 -8.06 -4.37 13.34
N PHE A 51 -8.84 -4.50 12.27
CA PHE A 51 -8.46 -5.38 11.17
C PHE A 51 -7.25 -4.80 10.43
N PRO A 52 -6.24 -5.61 10.09
CA PRO A 52 -5.07 -5.17 9.33
C PRO A 52 -5.39 -5.01 7.84
N VAL A 53 -6.43 -4.24 7.51
CA VAL A 53 -6.86 -3.96 6.14
C VAL A 53 -6.90 -2.46 5.88
N HIS A 54 -6.56 -2.08 4.66
CA HIS A 54 -6.71 -0.71 4.17
C HIS A 54 -7.27 -0.71 2.76
N LEU A 55 -8.11 0.29 2.46
CA LEU A 55 -8.55 0.55 1.10
C LEU A 55 -7.35 0.96 0.25
N ALA A 56 -7.15 0.34 -0.91
CA ALA A 56 -5.92 0.50 -1.69
C ALA A 56 -6.16 0.80 -3.17
N PHE A 57 -7.28 1.45 -3.51
CA PHE A 57 -7.51 1.93 -4.87
C PHE A 57 -6.51 3.01 -5.28
N ALA A 58 -6.15 3.87 -4.33
CA ALA A 58 -5.11 4.87 -4.48
C ALA A 58 -4.31 4.94 -3.18
N MET A 59 -2.98 5.09 -3.30
CA MET A 59 -2.08 5.25 -2.18
C MET A 59 -1.11 6.37 -2.48
N SER A 60 -0.74 7.14 -1.46
CA SER A 60 0.37 8.09 -1.60
C SER A 60 1.68 7.35 -1.82
N ILE A 61 2.61 7.94 -2.57
CA ILE A 61 3.95 7.38 -2.85
C ILE A 61 4.68 6.96 -1.57
N ASN A 62 4.58 7.77 -0.51
CA ASN A 62 5.22 7.45 0.77
C ASN A 62 4.64 6.19 1.44
N LYS A 63 3.35 5.91 1.24
CA LYS A 63 2.69 4.72 1.81
C LYS A 63 2.92 3.46 1.00
N SER A 64 3.23 3.59 -0.30
CA SER A 64 3.61 2.46 -1.17
C SER A 64 5.09 2.10 -1.05
N GLN A 65 5.88 2.81 -0.25
CA GLN A 65 7.31 2.54 -0.11
C GLN A 65 7.56 1.09 0.33
N GLY A 66 8.45 0.40 -0.37
CA GLY A 66 8.77 -1.02 -0.10
C GLY A 66 7.74 -2.02 -0.64
N GLN A 67 6.73 -1.59 -1.40
CA GLN A 67 5.78 -2.48 -2.07
C GLN A 67 6.03 -2.50 -3.58
N SER A 68 5.80 -3.67 -4.19
CA SER A 68 5.84 -3.84 -5.65
C SER A 68 4.42 -3.94 -6.19
N VAL A 69 4.15 -3.28 -7.31
CA VAL A 69 2.83 -3.25 -7.95
C VAL A 69 2.94 -3.82 -9.36
N LYS A 70 2.15 -4.87 -9.67
CA LYS A 70 2.10 -5.50 -11.00
C LYS A 70 1.48 -4.55 -12.03
N GLN A 71 0.37 -3.90 -11.67
CA GLN A 71 -0.33 -2.93 -12.50
C GLN A 71 -0.80 -1.76 -11.64
N GLY A 72 -0.49 -0.53 -12.06
CA GLY A 72 -0.81 0.68 -11.30
C GLY A 72 -0.76 1.97 -12.12
N GLY A 73 -1.39 3.01 -11.59
CA GLY A 73 -1.37 4.35 -12.14
C GLY A 73 -0.64 5.32 -11.22
N LEU A 74 0.18 6.21 -11.79
CA LEU A 74 0.81 7.33 -11.12
C LEU A 74 0.13 8.63 -11.56
N ASN A 75 -0.54 9.31 -10.62
CA ASN A 75 -1.15 10.60 -10.88
C ASN A 75 -0.15 11.74 -10.55
N LEU A 76 0.29 12.47 -11.58
CA LEU A 76 1.17 13.64 -11.47
C LEU A 76 0.45 14.96 -11.81
N GLN A 77 -0.88 14.98 -11.79
CA GLN A 77 -1.64 16.23 -11.94
C GLN A 77 -1.29 17.25 -10.85
N SER A 78 -0.90 16.77 -9.66
CA SER A 78 -0.25 17.57 -8.62
C SER A 78 1.26 17.37 -8.66
N PRO A 79 2.06 18.44 -8.46
CA PRO A 79 3.52 18.33 -8.48
C PRO A 79 4.04 17.44 -7.36
N VAL A 80 5.15 16.78 -7.63
CA VAL A 80 5.88 15.97 -6.65
C VAL A 80 6.60 16.91 -5.68
N TYR A 81 6.45 16.67 -4.38
CA TYR A 81 6.86 17.63 -3.34
C TYR A 81 8.36 17.58 -3.01
N THR A 82 9.02 16.44 -3.21
CA THR A 82 10.43 16.27 -2.82
C THR A 82 11.27 15.53 -3.86
N HIS A 83 12.59 15.71 -3.77
CA HIS A 83 13.56 14.99 -4.59
C HIS A 83 13.42 13.47 -4.40
N GLY A 84 13.46 12.72 -5.50
CA GLY A 84 13.42 11.26 -5.50
C GLY A 84 12.04 10.62 -5.38
N GLN A 85 10.98 11.37 -5.04
CA GLN A 85 9.62 10.80 -4.95
C GLN A 85 9.11 10.23 -6.28
N LEU A 86 9.38 10.89 -7.41
CA LEU A 86 9.01 10.37 -8.73
C LEU A 86 9.76 9.07 -9.06
N TYR A 87 11.06 9.03 -8.72
CA TYR A 87 11.87 7.83 -8.91
C TYR A 87 11.33 6.67 -8.07
N VAL A 88 11.05 6.92 -6.78
CA VAL A 88 10.45 5.93 -5.88
C VAL A 88 9.12 5.43 -6.46
N ALA A 89 8.24 6.34 -6.88
CA ALA A 89 6.95 5.99 -7.47
C ALA A 89 7.07 5.08 -8.69
N LEU A 90 7.98 5.38 -9.61
CA LEU A 90 8.20 4.59 -10.83
C LEU A 90 8.90 3.26 -10.53
N SER A 91 9.77 3.21 -9.51
CA SER A 91 10.48 1.98 -9.12
C SER A 91 9.58 0.88 -8.56
N HIS A 92 8.35 1.21 -8.13
CA HIS A 92 7.36 0.24 -7.67
C HIS A 92 6.78 -0.62 -8.78
N GLY A 93 6.81 -0.14 -10.03
CA GLY A 93 6.33 -0.89 -11.18
C GLY A 93 7.31 -2.01 -11.53
N THR A 94 6.83 -3.25 -11.56
CA THR A 94 7.67 -4.39 -11.95
C THR A 94 7.94 -4.44 -13.45
N THR A 95 7.09 -3.80 -14.26
CA THR A 95 7.20 -3.73 -15.72
C THR A 95 6.85 -2.33 -16.22
N LYS A 96 7.42 -1.92 -17.37
CA LYS A 96 7.10 -0.62 -17.99
C LYS A 96 5.63 -0.53 -18.40
N GLN A 97 5.07 -1.62 -18.90
CA GLN A 97 3.68 -1.70 -19.36
C GLN A 97 2.68 -1.69 -18.19
N GLY A 98 3.12 -2.11 -17.01
CA GLY A 98 2.31 -2.12 -15.79
C GLY A 98 2.11 -0.75 -15.16
N VAL A 99 2.82 0.30 -15.60
CA VAL A 99 2.73 1.66 -15.03
C VAL A 99 2.14 2.62 -16.04
N LYS A 100 1.03 3.27 -15.69
CA LYS A 100 0.46 4.39 -16.46
C LYS A 100 0.68 5.69 -15.70
N VAL A 101 1.14 6.73 -16.38
CA VAL A 101 1.37 8.04 -15.77
C VAL A 101 0.36 9.05 -16.32
N ILE A 102 -0.32 9.77 -15.44
CA ILE A 102 -1.27 10.83 -15.80
C ILE A 102 -0.60 12.17 -15.52
N PHE A 103 -0.59 13.04 -16.52
CA PHE A 103 -0.06 14.41 -16.45
C PHE A 103 -1.20 15.44 -16.36
N PRO A 104 -0.93 16.66 -15.86
CA PRO A 104 -1.92 17.74 -15.88
C PRO A 104 -2.24 18.16 -17.33
N GLU A 105 -3.51 18.46 -17.60
CA GLU A 105 -3.95 18.94 -18.90
C GLU A 105 -3.35 20.32 -19.20
N GLY A 106 -2.89 20.54 -20.44
CA GLY A 106 -2.46 21.87 -20.93
C GLY A 106 -1.02 22.29 -20.59
N LYS A 107 -0.15 21.37 -20.18
CA LYS A 107 1.30 21.63 -20.06
C LYS A 107 2.11 20.74 -20.99
N TYR A 108 2.14 21.12 -22.27
CA TYR A 108 3.19 20.79 -23.22
C TYR A 108 3.47 22.04 -24.07
#